data_AF-A0A7S2UDF6-F1
#
_entry.id   AF-A0A7S2UDF6-F1
#
_cell.length_a   1.000
_cell.length_b   1.000
_cell.length_c   1.000
_cell.angle_alpha   90.00
_cell.angle_beta   90.00
_cell.angle_gamma   90.00
#
_symmetry.space_group_name_H-M   'P 1'
#
loop_
_entity.id
_entity.type
_entity.pdbx_description
1 polymer ?
#
loop_
_entity_poly.entity_id
_entity_poly.type
_entity_poly.pdbx_seq_one_letter_code
_entity_poly.pdbx_strand_id
1 'polypeptide(L)'
;DLGSLPPMKNEEKLIAMKIMSDIGPTLFFSRPEYVPLLVFRLVRLSLKFGSCNETANALAAYGLILGSGLGQYKSGYRFGQLALTLARRDKTREWLAYVYMLVYSSINHWVMHIENTIEPLRYSQSIGMETGAVEFACYSACAISIHSFVKGELLSPLEHEMQMFSKQMIEYSIEVPQGVLAPLHQCVLNLM
;
A
#
# COMPACT_ATOMS: atom_id res chain seq x y z
N ASP A 1 17.57 -16.97 -0.33
CA ASP A 1 17.13 -15.58 -0.42
C ASP A 1 15.62 -15.55 -0.13
N LEU A 2 15.10 -14.51 0.55
CA LEU A 2 13.64 -14.35 0.78
C LEU A 2 12.87 -14.29 -0.54
N GLY A 3 13.50 -13.75 -1.60
CA GLY A 3 12.94 -13.72 -2.96
C GLY A 3 12.93 -15.06 -3.69
N SER A 4 13.45 -16.13 -3.07
CA SER A 4 13.64 -17.46 -3.65
C SER A 4 13.13 -18.58 -2.73
N LEU A 5 12.20 -18.28 -1.83
CA LEU A 5 11.61 -19.30 -0.95
C LEU A 5 10.82 -20.32 -1.78
N PRO A 6 10.82 -21.60 -1.39
CA PRO A 6 9.95 -22.58 -2.03
C PRO A 6 8.48 -22.22 -1.75
N PRO A 7 7.53 -22.62 -2.62
CA PRO A 7 6.11 -22.42 -2.35
C PRO A 7 5.69 -23.08 -1.03
N MET A 8 4.87 -22.38 -0.25
CA MET A 8 4.26 -22.93 0.96
C MET A 8 3.27 -24.04 0.60
N LYS A 9 3.49 -25.23 1.15
CA LYS A 9 2.65 -26.42 0.89
C LYS A 9 1.73 -26.81 2.05
N ASN A 10 1.98 -26.26 3.24
CA ASN A 10 1.18 -26.59 4.42
C ASN A 10 -0.16 -25.83 4.37
N GLU A 11 -1.25 -26.55 4.17
CA GLU A 11 -2.61 -25.99 4.01
C GLU A 11 -3.07 -25.17 5.23
N GLU A 12 -2.81 -25.65 6.44
CA GLU A 12 -3.15 -24.93 7.68
C GLU A 12 -2.43 -23.58 7.74
N LYS A 13 -1.16 -23.53 7.29
CA LYS A 13 -0.41 -22.27 7.26
C LYS A 13 -0.85 -21.35 6.13
N LEU A 14 -1.23 -21.88 4.98
CA LEU A 14 -1.83 -21.08 3.89
C LEU A 14 -3.11 -20.38 4.37
N ILE A 15 -4.00 -21.11 5.04
CA ILE A 15 -5.22 -20.53 5.61
C ILE A 15 -4.89 -19.46 6.66
N ALA A 16 -3.93 -19.74 7.55
CA ALA A 16 -3.51 -18.77 8.56
C ALA A 16 -2.92 -17.50 7.94
N MET A 17 -2.11 -17.62 6.87
CA MET A 17 -1.55 -16.47 6.14
C MET A 17 -2.66 -15.60 5.56
N LYS A 18 -3.66 -16.22 4.94
CA LYS A 18 -4.81 -15.51 4.37
C LYS A 18 -5.60 -14.74 5.41
N ILE A 19 -6.07 -15.42 6.47
CA ILE A 19 -6.85 -14.79 7.55
C ILE A 19 -6.08 -13.62 8.18
N MET A 20 -4.79 -13.81 8.47
CA MET A 20 -3.98 -12.75 9.06
C MET A 20 -3.79 -11.56 8.11
N SER A 21 -3.64 -11.81 6.81
CA SER A 21 -3.48 -10.73 5.83
C SER A 21 -4.77 -9.94 5.65
N ASP A 22 -5.91 -10.62 5.60
CA ASP A 22 -7.24 -10.00 5.46
C ASP A 22 -7.59 -9.09 6.65
N ILE A 23 -7.17 -9.47 7.86
CA ILE A 23 -7.37 -8.66 9.07
C ILE A 23 -6.41 -7.45 9.12
N GLY A 24 -5.28 -7.52 8.42
CA GLY A 24 -4.19 -6.55 8.49
C GLY A 24 -4.62 -5.08 8.29
N PRO A 25 -5.30 -4.74 7.18
CA PRO A 25 -5.78 -3.38 6.93
C PRO A 25 -6.70 -2.86 8.04
N THR A 26 -7.67 -3.66 8.49
CA THR A 26 -8.57 -3.26 9.59
C THR A 26 -7.81 -3.03 10.90
N LEU A 27 -6.83 -3.88 11.20
CA LEU A 27 -6.01 -3.75 12.41
C LEU A 27 -5.16 -2.47 12.37
N PHE A 28 -4.67 -2.08 11.19
CA PHE A 28 -3.90 -0.86 11.01
C PHE A 28 -4.67 0.40 11.44
N PHE A 29 -5.95 0.49 11.11
CA PHE A 29 -6.77 1.65 11.48
C PHE A 29 -7.39 1.54 12.87
N SER A 30 -7.71 0.34 13.34
CA SER A 30 -8.41 0.15 14.62
C SER A 30 -7.47 0.01 15.82
N ARG A 31 -6.36 -0.72 15.67
CA ARG A 31 -5.38 -1.01 16.74
C ARG A 31 -3.95 -1.15 16.19
N PRO A 32 -3.34 -0.04 15.74
CA PRO A 32 -2.03 -0.04 15.09
C PRO A 32 -0.91 -0.67 15.94
N GLU A 33 -1.04 -0.67 17.27
CA GLU A 33 -0.10 -1.29 18.21
C GLU A 33 0.09 -2.80 18.01
N TYR A 34 -0.89 -3.49 17.39
CA TYR A 34 -0.81 -4.93 17.11
C TYR A 34 -0.30 -5.27 15.71
N VAL A 35 -0.21 -4.28 14.80
CA VAL A 35 0.27 -4.50 13.43
C VAL A 35 1.67 -5.12 13.40
N PRO A 36 2.66 -4.67 14.20
CA PRO A 36 3.98 -5.30 14.18
C PRO A 36 3.94 -6.78 14.54
N LEU A 37 3.14 -7.18 15.52
CA LEU A 37 3.02 -8.59 15.92
C LEU A 37 2.44 -9.45 14.81
N LEU A 38 1.40 -8.96 14.13
CA LEU A 38 0.77 -9.63 12.99
C LEU A 38 1.76 -9.78 11.83
N VAL A 39 2.42 -8.70 11.44
CA VAL A 39 3.37 -8.67 10.32
C VAL A 39 4.57 -9.58 10.60
N PHE A 40 5.13 -9.53 11.81
CA PHE A 40 6.24 -10.41 12.17
C PHE A 40 5.82 -11.88 12.16
N ARG A 41 4.57 -12.18 12.51
CA ARG A 41 4.02 -13.53 12.43
C ARG A 41 3.91 -14.01 10.98
N LEU A 42 3.38 -13.18 10.08
CA LEU A 42 3.30 -13.48 8.64
C LEU A 42 4.69 -13.76 8.05
N VAL A 43 5.65 -12.86 8.27
CA VAL A 43 7.02 -13.01 7.76
C VAL A 43 7.69 -14.28 8.31
N ARG A 44 7.50 -14.57 9.61
CA ARG A 44 8.07 -15.78 10.23
C ARG A 44 7.47 -17.06 9.66
N LEU A 45 6.17 -17.07 9.33
CA LEU A 45 5.55 -18.22 8.67
C LEU A 45 6.08 -18.40 7.25
N SER A 46 6.21 -17.33 6.48
CA SER A 46 6.81 -17.38 5.14
C SER A 46 8.22 -17.95 5.18
N LEU A 47 9.05 -17.47 6.12
CA LEU A 47 10.42 -17.97 6.31
C LEU A 47 10.48 -19.44 6.71
N LYS A 48 9.55 -19.92 7.54
CA LYS A 48 9.57 -21.29 8.07
C LYS A 48 8.92 -22.31 7.13
N PHE A 49 7.87 -21.93 6.41
CA PHE A 49 7.04 -22.86 5.65
C PHE A 49 7.06 -22.62 4.13
N GLY A 50 7.74 -21.59 3.66
CA GLY A 50 7.78 -21.21 2.24
C GLY A 50 6.93 -19.97 1.94
N SER A 51 7.04 -19.43 0.73
CA SER A 51 6.28 -18.26 0.30
C SER A 51 4.90 -18.62 -0.27
N CYS A 52 3.94 -17.75 -0.07
CA CYS A 52 2.60 -17.74 -0.66
C CYS A 52 2.26 -16.33 -1.15
N ASN A 53 1.08 -16.15 -1.75
CA ASN A 53 0.63 -14.85 -2.29
C ASN A 53 0.70 -13.73 -1.24
N GLU A 54 0.34 -14.06 0.00
CA GLU A 54 0.34 -13.15 1.14
C GLU A 54 1.74 -12.72 1.59
N THR A 55 2.79 -13.45 1.18
CA THR A 55 4.16 -13.12 1.55
C THR A 55 4.59 -11.74 1.01
N ALA A 56 4.08 -11.34 -0.15
CA ALA A 56 4.38 -10.03 -0.71
C ALA A 56 3.80 -8.90 0.16
N ASN A 57 2.55 -9.01 0.60
CA ASN A 57 1.93 -8.02 1.49
C ASN A 57 2.68 -7.94 2.84
N ALA A 58 3.09 -9.10 3.38
CA ALA A 58 3.75 -9.18 4.67
C ALA A 58 5.11 -8.46 4.64
N LEU A 59 5.86 -8.62 3.54
CA LEU A 59 7.13 -7.94 3.35
C LEU A 59 6.96 -6.44 3.06
N ALA A 60 5.89 -6.02 2.37
CA ALA A 60 5.58 -4.61 2.19
C ALA A 60 5.29 -3.95 3.54
N ALA A 61 4.42 -4.56 4.36
CA ALA A 61 4.09 -4.07 5.70
C ALA A 61 5.30 -4.10 6.64
N TYR A 62 6.18 -5.10 6.51
CA TYR A 62 7.44 -5.14 7.24
C TYR A 62 8.37 -3.98 6.83
N GLY A 63 8.44 -3.70 5.53
CA GLY A 63 9.16 -2.54 4.99
C GLY A 63 8.61 -1.21 5.52
N LEU A 64 7.29 -1.08 5.66
CA LEU A 64 6.64 0.09 6.26
C LEU A 64 7.06 0.28 7.72
N ILE A 65 7.01 -0.79 8.52
CA ILE A 65 7.43 -0.75 9.93
C ILE A 65 8.87 -0.29 10.06
N LEU A 66 9.78 -0.88 9.27
CA LEU A 66 11.19 -0.50 9.32
C LEU A 66 11.42 0.94 8.83
N GLY A 67 10.86 1.29 7.68
CA GLY A 67 11.06 2.58 7.03
C GLY A 67 10.39 3.72 7.79
N SER A 68 9.08 3.79 7.69
CA SER A 68 8.27 4.92 8.19
C SER A 68 8.07 4.84 9.70
N GLY A 69 7.99 3.63 10.27
CA GLY A 69 7.80 3.43 11.71
C GLY A 69 9.07 3.62 12.54
N LEU A 70 10.20 3.05 12.11
CA LEU A 70 11.47 3.04 12.86
C LEU A 70 12.55 3.97 12.27
N GLY A 71 12.25 4.69 11.19
CA GLY A 71 13.20 5.59 10.53
C GLY A 71 14.31 4.87 9.75
N GLN A 72 14.24 3.55 9.58
CA GLN A 72 15.22 2.77 8.85
C GLN A 72 14.92 2.75 7.35
N TYR A 73 14.89 3.94 6.73
CA TYR A 73 14.38 4.15 5.37
C TYR A 73 15.01 3.24 4.31
N LYS A 74 16.33 3.03 4.34
CA LYS A 74 17.02 2.14 3.40
C LYS A 74 16.60 0.68 3.58
N SER A 75 16.38 0.24 4.82
CA SER A 75 15.89 -1.12 5.11
C SER A 75 14.44 -1.27 4.64
N GLY A 76 13.59 -0.29 4.95
CA GLY A 76 12.21 -0.23 4.48
C GLY A 76 12.13 -0.33 2.95
N TYR A 77 12.92 0.47 2.24
CA TYR A 77 13.03 0.42 0.78
C TYR A 77 13.40 -0.97 0.26
N ARG A 78 14.44 -1.62 0.83
CA ARG A 78 14.86 -2.96 0.38
C ARG A 78 13.74 -3.98 0.51
N PHE A 79 12.99 -3.96 1.62
CA PHE A 79 11.84 -4.85 1.81
C PHE A 79 10.66 -4.49 0.90
N GLY A 80 10.42 -3.19 0.65
CA GLY A 80 9.42 -2.74 -0.31
C GLY A 80 9.72 -3.21 -1.74
N GLN A 81 10.97 -3.12 -2.20
CA GLN A 81 11.37 -3.61 -3.52
C GLN A 81 11.26 -5.13 -3.64
N LEU A 82 11.60 -5.85 -2.57
CA LEU A 82 11.40 -7.30 -2.50
C LEU A 82 9.91 -7.66 -2.58
N ALA A 83 9.05 -6.94 -1.86
CA ALA A 83 7.61 -7.13 -1.89
C ALA A 83 7.04 -6.88 -3.30
N LEU A 84 7.44 -5.79 -3.96
CA LEU A 84 7.06 -5.49 -5.36
C LEU A 84 7.48 -6.61 -6.32
N THR A 85 8.70 -7.14 -6.15
CA THR A 85 9.22 -8.24 -6.96
C THR A 85 8.39 -9.50 -6.80
N LEU A 86 7.99 -9.84 -5.56
CA LEU A 86 7.15 -11.00 -5.31
C LEU A 86 5.73 -10.80 -5.80
N ALA A 87 5.12 -9.63 -5.57
CA ALA A 87 3.77 -9.32 -6.01
C ALA A 87 3.62 -9.42 -7.53
N ARG A 88 4.65 -9.01 -8.31
CA ARG A 88 4.64 -9.14 -9.77
C ARG A 88 4.74 -10.58 -10.28
N ARG A 89 5.29 -11.49 -9.48
CA ARG A 89 5.39 -12.92 -9.82
C ARG A 89 4.10 -13.68 -9.50
N ASP A 90 3.28 -13.13 -8.62
CA ASP A 90 1.99 -13.71 -8.26
C ASP A 90 1.04 -13.65 -9.46
N LYS A 91 0.43 -14.81 -9.77
CA LYS A 91 -0.51 -14.96 -10.87
C LYS A 91 -1.88 -14.39 -10.55
N THR A 92 -2.28 -14.36 -9.27
CA THR A 92 -3.62 -13.88 -8.89
C THR A 92 -3.68 -12.36 -8.81
N ARG A 93 -2.52 -11.69 -8.67
CA ARG A 93 -2.39 -10.24 -8.52
C ARG A 93 -3.17 -9.67 -7.32
N GLU A 94 -3.60 -10.54 -6.40
CA GLU A 94 -4.52 -10.22 -5.29
C GLU A 94 -3.97 -9.09 -4.41
N TRP A 95 -2.68 -9.15 -4.08
CA TRP A 95 -2.01 -8.14 -3.26
C TRP A 95 -1.29 -7.07 -4.07
N LEU A 96 -1.39 -7.08 -5.41
CA LEU A 96 -0.57 -6.21 -6.25
C LEU A 96 -0.89 -4.73 -6.04
N ALA A 97 -2.18 -4.36 -6.03
CA ALA A 97 -2.62 -3.00 -5.75
C ALA A 97 -2.20 -2.57 -4.33
N TYR A 98 -2.45 -3.40 -3.33
CA TYR A 98 -2.03 -3.12 -1.95
C TYR A 98 -0.53 -2.86 -1.82
N VAL A 99 0.29 -3.75 -2.37
CA VAL A 99 1.75 -3.68 -2.26
C VAL A 99 2.28 -2.43 -2.97
N TYR A 100 1.78 -2.12 -4.17
CA TYR A 100 2.17 -0.88 -4.85
C TYR A 100 1.74 0.35 -4.05
N MET A 101 0.48 0.42 -3.64
CA MET A 101 -0.06 1.50 -2.83
C MET A 101 0.80 1.73 -1.59
N LEU A 102 1.07 0.69 -0.80
CA LEU A 102 1.82 0.81 0.45
C LEU A 102 3.28 1.23 0.22
N VAL A 103 3.96 0.60 -0.75
CA VAL A 103 5.38 0.84 -0.99
C VAL A 103 5.61 2.23 -1.56
N TYR A 104 4.80 2.67 -2.53
CA TYR A 104 4.99 3.97 -3.16
C TYR A 104 4.41 5.12 -2.36
N SER A 105 3.32 4.92 -1.60
CA SER A 105 2.78 5.98 -0.73
C SER A 105 3.65 6.21 0.51
N SER A 106 4.18 5.14 1.11
CA SER A 106 4.66 5.22 2.49
C SER A 106 6.15 4.93 2.67
N ILE A 107 6.80 4.25 1.72
CA ILE A 107 8.18 3.77 1.87
C ILE A 107 9.14 4.49 0.92
N ASN A 108 8.85 4.48 -0.39
CA ASN A 108 9.82 4.85 -1.41
C ASN A 108 10.19 6.34 -1.38
N HIS A 109 9.23 7.23 -1.07
CA HIS A 109 9.48 8.67 -1.03
C HIS A 109 10.56 9.10 -0.03
N TRP A 110 10.90 8.24 0.95
CA TRP A 110 12.00 8.50 1.89
C TRP A 110 13.40 8.38 1.27
N VAL A 111 13.53 7.69 0.13
CA VAL A 111 14.83 7.39 -0.49
C VAL A 111 14.92 7.76 -1.96
N MET A 112 13.81 8.16 -2.57
CA MET A 112 13.74 8.62 -3.95
C MET A 112 12.84 9.84 -4.07
N HIS A 113 13.00 10.61 -5.15
CA HIS A 113 12.17 11.79 -5.39
C HIS A 113 10.69 11.41 -5.47
N ILE A 114 9.83 12.20 -4.81
CA ILE A 114 8.40 11.91 -4.66
C ILE A 114 7.67 11.81 -6.00
N GLU A 115 8.11 12.55 -7.03
CA GLU A 115 7.57 12.45 -8.39
C GLU A 115 7.61 11.02 -8.95
N ASN A 116 8.67 10.27 -8.65
CA ASN A 116 8.85 8.90 -9.13
C ASN A 116 7.91 7.89 -8.44
N THR A 117 7.06 8.34 -7.52
CA THR A 117 6.03 7.50 -6.89
C THR A 117 4.66 7.64 -7.54
N ILE A 118 4.40 8.72 -8.29
CA ILE A 118 3.06 9.05 -8.81
C ILE A 118 2.60 8.03 -9.86
N GLU A 119 3.40 7.76 -10.89
CA GLU A 119 3.03 6.78 -11.92
C GLU A 119 2.81 5.36 -11.36
N PRO A 120 3.68 4.84 -10.47
CA PRO A 120 3.39 3.59 -9.77
C PRO A 120 2.10 3.60 -8.94
N LEU A 121 1.74 4.74 -8.32
CA LEU A 121 0.47 4.88 -7.61
C LEU A 121 -0.73 4.92 -8.57
N ARG A 122 -0.60 5.54 -9.75
CA ARG A 122 -1.63 5.47 -10.80
C ARG A 122 -1.84 4.04 -11.29
N TYR A 123 -0.74 3.31 -11.47
CA TYR A 123 -0.80 1.88 -11.78
C TYR A 123 -1.50 1.08 -10.68
N SER A 124 -1.18 1.35 -9.41
CA SER A 124 -1.87 0.76 -8.25
C SER A 124 -3.37 1.03 -8.27
N GLN A 125 -3.76 2.28 -8.54
CA GLN A 125 -5.15 2.69 -8.66
C GLN A 125 -5.88 1.90 -9.76
N SER A 126 -5.32 1.87 -10.97
CA SER A 126 -5.88 1.13 -12.10
C SER A 126 -6.06 -0.36 -11.79
N ILE A 127 -5.06 -1.01 -11.20
CA ILE A 127 -5.19 -2.43 -10.83
C ILE A 127 -6.25 -2.63 -9.76
N GLY A 128 -6.30 -1.77 -8.74
CA GLY A 128 -7.28 -1.89 -7.67
C GLY A 128 -8.70 -1.81 -8.22
N MET A 129 -8.94 -0.93 -9.20
CA MET A 129 -10.22 -0.84 -9.89
C MET A 129 -10.52 -2.09 -10.73
N GLU A 130 -9.54 -2.59 -11.50
CA GLU A 130 -9.70 -3.79 -12.35
C GLU A 130 -9.96 -5.08 -11.54
N THR A 131 -9.36 -5.18 -10.36
CA THR A 131 -9.38 -6.41 -9.53
C THR A 131 -10.43 -6.38 -8.42
N GLY A 132 -11.17 -5.28 -8.27
CA GLY A 132 -12.14 -5.09 -7.19
C GLY A 132 -11.52 -4.73 -5.84
N ALA A 133 -10.20 -4.54 -5.76
CA ALA A 133 -9.51 -3.98 -4.59
C ALA A 133 -9.66 -2.45 -4.53
N VAL A 134 -10.91 -1.99 -4.56
CA VAL A 134 -11.30 -0.57 -4.69
C VAL A 134 -10.76 0.27 -3.54
N GLU A 135 -10.74 -0.28 -2.32
CA GLU A 135 -10.17 0.40 -1.15
C GLU A 135 -8.73 0.87 -1.42
N PHE A 136 -7.88 0.00 -1.97
CA PHE A 136 -6.49 0.34 -2.26
C PHE A 136 -6.34 1.27 -3.46
N ALA A 137 -7.30 1.24 -4.41
CA ALA A 137 -7.35 2.24 -5.46
C ALA A 137 -7.63 3.65 -4.89
N CYS A 138 -8.58 3.77 -3.96
CA CYS A 138 -8.88 5.02 -3.29
C CYS A 138 -7.69 5.52 -2.44
N TYR A 139 -7.00 4.65 -1.69
CA TYR A 139 -5.77 5.06 -1.00
C TYR A 139 -4.66 5.50 -1.95
N SER A 140 -4.55 4.87 -3.11
CA SER A 140 -3.59 5.29 -4.14
C SER A 140 -3.92 6.69 -4.67
N ALA A 141 -5.21 7.02 -4.86
CA ALA A 141 -5.66 8.35 -5.23
C ALA A 141 -5.34 9.41 -4.16
N CYS A 142 -5.53 9.09 -2.87
CA CYS A 142 -5.11 9.97 -1.78
C CYS A 142 -3.60 10.23 -1.84
N ALA A 143 -2.80 9.18 -2.01
CA ALA A 143 -1.35 9.28 -2.09
C ALA A 143 -0.90 10.11 -3.30
N ILE A 144 -1.51 9.92 -4.47
CA ILE A 144 -1.27 10.76 -5.66
C ILE A 144 -1.52 12.22 -5.33
N SER A 145 -2.66 12.54 -4.71
CA SER A 145 -3.04 13.91 -4.37
C SER A 145 -2.03 14.56 -3.41
N ILE A 146 -1.64 13.84 -2.35
CA ILE A 146 -0.65 14.30 -1.37
C ILE A 146 0.71 14.52 -2.07
N HIS A 147 1.15 13.56 -2.87
CA HIS A 147 2.45 13.62 -3.52
C HIS A 147 2.52 14.71 -4.59
N SER A 148 1.44 14.91 -5.34
CA SER A 148 1.30 16.00 -6.32
C SER A 148 1.30 17.37 -5.65
N PHE A 149 0.60 17.52 -4.53
CA PHE A 149 0.65 18.75 -3.74
C PHE A 149 2.06 19.04 -3.22
N VAL A 150 2.71 18.04 -2.60
CA VAL A 150 4.04 18.19 -2.00
C VAL A 150 5.13 18.46 -3.02
N LYS A 151 5.04 17.91 -4.25
CA LYS A 151 5.99 18.24 -5.33
C LYS A 151 5.79 19.64 -5.94
N GLY A 152 4.71 20.34 -5.58
CA GLY A 152 4.38 21.66 -6.10
C GLY A 152 3.67 21.64 -7.46
N GLU A 153 2.80 20.65 -7.72
CA GLU A 153 1.90 20.68 -8.88
C GLU A 153 1.04 21.95 -8.85
N LEU A 154 0.69 22.48 -10.03
CA LEU A 154 -0.24 23.61 -10.14
C LEU A 154 -1.57 23.25 -9.46
N LEU A 155 -2.11 24.18 -8.67
CA LEU A 155 -3.28 23.91 -7.84
C LEU A 155 -4.55 23.66 -8.64
N SER A 156 -4.76 24.36 -9.77
CA SER A 156 -5.96 24.18 -10.59
C SER A 156 -6.10 22.77 -11.19
N PRO A 157 -5.10 22.18 -11.88
CA PRO A 157 -5.21 20.80 -12.36
C PRO A 157 -5.25 19.78 -11.21
N LEU A 158 -4.55 20.05 -10.11
CA LEU A 158 -4.60 19.20 -8.92
C LEU A 158 -6.00 19.16 -8.29
N GLU A 159 -6.64 20.33 -8.12
CA GLU A 159 -8.01 20.44 -7.60
C GLU A 159 -8.99 19.62 -8.44
N HIS A 160 -8.89 19.73 -9.77
CA HIS A 160 -9.75 18.98 -10.67
C HIS A 160 -9.57 17.47 -10.51
N GLU A 161 -8.31 17.00 -10.41
CA GLU A 161 -8.01 15.59 -10.16
C GLU A 161 -8.56 15.11 -8.79
N MET A 162 -8.39 15.91 -7.74
CA MET A 162 -8.91 15.61 -6.41
C MET A 162 -10.44 15.54 -6.38
N GLN A 163 -11.11 16.42 -7.14
CA GLN A 163 -12.56 16.38 -7.29
C GLN A 163 -13.02 15.07 -7.94
N MET A 164 -12.31 14.60 -8.97
CA MET A 164 -12.61 13.32 -9.64
C MET A 164 -12.41 12.14 -8.69
N PHE A 165 -11.33 12.13 -7.91
CA PHE A 165 -11.10 11.10 -6.89
C PHE A 165 -12.15 11.12 -5.79
N SER A 166 -12.56 12.30 -5.32
CA SER A 166 -13.62 12.42 -4.31
C SER A 166 -14.95 11.87 -4.81
N LYS A 167 -15.31 12.12 -6.08
CA LYS A 167 -16.53 11.56 -6.68
C LYS A 167 -16.49 10.03 -6.71
N GLN A 168 -15.36 9.45 -7.13
CA GLN A 168 -15.18 8.00 -7.12
C GLN A 168 -15.31 7.43 -5.70
N MET A 169 -14.66 8.01 -4.70
CA MET A 169 -14.74 7.52 -3.31
C MET A 169 -16.18 7.52 -2.77
N ILE A 170 -16.98 8.53 -3.11
CA ILE A 170 -18.39 8.62 -2.74
C ILE A 170 -19.21 7.53 -3.45
N GLU A 171 -19.00 7.34 -4.76
CA GLU A 171 -19.69 6.33 -5.56
C GLU A 171 -19.49 4.92 -4.99
N TYR A 172 -18.27 4.60 -4.56
CA TYR A 172 -17.94 3.30 -3.96
C TYR A 172 -18.17 3.22 -2.45
N SER A 173 -18.65 4.29 -1.80
CA SER A 173 -18.89 4.35 -0.35
C SER A 173 -17.66 4.01 0.51
N ILE A 174 -16.46 4.46 0.09
CA ILE A 174 -15.21 4.20 0.84
C ILE A 174 -14.86 5.41 1.71
N GLU A 175 -15.25 5.34 2.99
CA GLU A 175 -15.23 6.50 3.91
C GLU A 175 -13.82 6.93 4.38
N VAL A 176 -12.93 5.98 4.70
CA VAL A 176 -11.63 6.32 5.31
C VAL A 176 -10.73 7.15 4.37
N PRO A 177 -10.51 6.75 3.10
CA PRO A 177 -9.79 7.58 2.13
C PRO A 177 -10.45 8.94 1.89
N GLN A 178 -11.79 9.02 1.91
CA GLN A 178 -12.51 10.29 1.78
C GLN A 178 -12.16 11.25 2.93
N GLY A 179 -12.09 10.74 4.17
CA GLY A 179 -11.67 11.50 5.34
C GLY A 179 -10.22 12.00 5.26
N VAL A 180 -9.34 11.29 4.53
CA VAL A 180 -7.95 11.70 4.27
C VAL A 180 -7.87 12.74 3.15
N LEU A 181 -8.65 12.58 2.07
CA LEU A 181 -8.58 13.46 0.90
C LEU A 181 -9.20 14.83 1.18
N ALA A 182 -10.33 14.88 1.87
CA ALA A 182 -11.13 16.10 2.04
C ALA A 182 -10.36 17.27 2.69
N PRO A 183 -9.56 17.07 3.78
CA PRO A 183 -8.76 18.15 4.35
C PRO A 183 -7.72 18.72 3.39
N LEU A 184 -7.06 17.85 2.62
CA LEU A 184 -6.10 18.30 1.60
C LEU A 184 -6.80 19.05 0.48
N HIS A 185 -7.98 18.58 0.04
CA HIS A 185 -8.74 19.24 -1.03
C HIS A 185 -9.15 20.64 -0.61
N GLN A 186 -9.62 20.80 0.62
CA GLN A 186 -9.94 22.11 1.18
C GLN A 186 -8.70 23.02 1.28
N CYS A 187 -7.53 22.46 1.62
CA CYS A 187 -6.28 23.20 1.63
C CYS A 187 -5.92 23.74 0.23
N VAL A 188 -6.03 22.89 -0.80
CA VAL A 188 -5.80 23.29 -2.20
C VAL A 188 -6.76 24.42 -2.60
N LEU A 189 -8.05 24.29 -2.30
CA LEU A 189 -9.06 25.33 -2.58
C LEU A 189 -8.76 26.66 -1.88
N ASN A 190 -8.22 26.63 -0.67
CA ASN A 190 -7.87 27.85 0.08
C ASN A 190 -6.60 28.54 -0.42
N LEU A 191 -5.75 27.84 -1.18
CA LEU A 191 -4.48 28.35 -1.71
C LEU A 191 -4.57 28.83 -3.16
N MET A 192 -5.70 28.57 -3.83
CA MET A 192 -6.02 29.07 -5.18
C MET A 192 -6.52 30.51 -5.14
#